data_AF-A0A7X5N462-F1
#
_entry.id   AF-A0A7X5N462-F1
#
_cell.length_a   1.000
_cell.length_b   1.000
_cell.length_c   1.000
_cell.angle_alpha   90.00
_cell.angle_beta   90.00
_cell.angle_gamma   90.00
#
_symmetry.space_group_name_H-M   'P 1'
#
loop_
_entity.id
_entity.type
_entity.pdbx_description
1 polymer ?
#
loop_
_entity_poly.entity_id
_entity_poly.type
_entity_poly.pdbx_seq_one_letter_code
_entity_poly.pdbx_strand_id
1 'polypeptide(L)'
;LTRTLGTLLRNGVPLLAAIGIARNVMSNLALVEDVANAADDVKNGHGLAMSLARGKRFPRLALQMIQVGEESGALDTMLLKTADTFEL
;
A
#
# COMPACT_ATOMS: atom_id res chain seq x y z
N LEU A 1 4.94 -2.31 5.38
CA LEU A 1 3.69 -2.06 4.62
C LEU A 1 3.70 -2.77 3.27
N THR A 2 4.52 -2.32 2.31
CA THR A 2 4.51 -2.82 0.92
C THR A 2 4.76 -4.33 0.81
N ARG A 3 5.71 -4.89 1.57
CA ARG A 3 5.94 -6.35 1.58
C ARG A 3 4.73 -7.13 2.09
N THR A 4 4.16 -6.69 3.21
CA THR A 4 2.99 -7.31 3.82
C THR A 4 1.80 -7.28 2.86
N LEU A 5 1.49 -6.11 2.28
CA LEU A 5 0.41 -5.98 1.31
C LEU A 5 0.66 -6.87 0.09
N GLY A 6 1.83 -6.78 -0.54
CA GLY A 6 2.15 -7.58 -1.72
C GLY A 6 2.05 -9.09 -1.46
N THR A 7 2.50 -9.55 -0.30
CA THR A 7 2.39 -10.96 0.09
C THR A 7 0.94 -11.40 0.28
N LEU A 8 0.13 -10.60 0.96
CA LEU A 8 -1.27 -10.91 1.22
C LEU A 8 -2.08 -10.90 -0.09
N LEU A 9 -1.90 -9.88 -0.93
CA LEU A 9 -2.60 -9.77 -2.21
C LEU A 9 -2.23 -10.93 -3.15
N ARG A 10 -0.94 -11.30 -3.22
CA ARG A 10 -0.49 -12.46 -4.01
C ARG A 10 -1.10 -13.78 -3.55
N ASN A 11 -1.48 -13.87 -2.27
CA ASN A 11 -2.20 -15.01 -1.71
C ASN A 11 -3.72 -14.86 -1.78
N GLY A 12 -4.24 -13.91 -2.57
CA GLY A 12 -5.68 -13.72 -2.80
C GLY A 12 -6.41 -12.96 -1.69
N VAL A 13 -5.71 -12.36 -0.73
CA VAL A 13 -6.35 -11.56 0.32
C VAL A 13 -6.84 -10.23 -0.29
N PRO A 14 -8.12 -9.86 -0.11
CA PRO A 14 -8.65 -8.60 -0.61
C PRO A 14 -7.90 -7.38 -0.05
N LEU A 15 -7.72 -6.34 -0.88
CA LEU A 15 -6.89 -5.16 -0.54
C LEU A 15 -7.27 -4.51 0.80
N LEU A 16 -8.55 -4.26 1.05
CA LEU A 16 -9.00 -3.63 2.31
C LEU A 16 -8.67 -4.49 3.54
N ALA A 17 -8.82 -5.81 3.44
CA ALA A 17 -8.45 -6.73 4.50
C ALA A 17 -6.92 -6.76 4.71
N ALA A 18 -6.16 -6.77 3.62
CA ALA A 18 -4.70 -6.71 3.66
C ALA A 18 -4.18 -5.42 4.30
N ILE A 19 -4.81 -4.27 4.03
CA ILE A 19 -4.49 -2.99 4.67
C ILE A 19 -4.74 -3.07 6.18
N GLY A 20 -5.85 -3.65 6.61
CA GLY A 20 -6.14 -3.87 8.03
C GLY A 20 -5.06 -4.70 8.72
N ILE A 21 -4.64 -5.81 8.11
CA ILE A 21 -3.56 -6.66 8.63
C ILE A 21 -2.23 -5.92 8.65
N ALA A 22 -1.88 -5.21 7.57
CA ALA A 22 -0.60 -4.50 7.47
C ALA A 22 -0.47 -3.38 8.51
N ARG A 23 -1.57 -2.70 8.86
CA ARG A 23 -1.58 -1.69 9.94
C ARG A 23 -1.21 -2.27 11.31
N ASN A 24 -1.66 -3.49 11.61
CA ASN A 24 -1.41 -4.13 12.91
C ASN A 24 0.06 -4.52 13.13
N VAL A 25 0.85 -4.63 12.06
CA VAL A 25 2.28 -4.99 12.13
C VAL A 25 3.22 -3.79 11.94
N MET A 26 2.68 -2.58 11.77
CA MET A 26 3.46 -1.36 11.63
C MET A 26 3.74 -0.73 12.99
N SER A 27 4.98 -0.29 13.22
CA SER A 27 5.40 0.38 14.46
C SER A 27 5.31 1.90 14.39
N ASN A 28 5.33 2.49 13.19
CA ASN A 28 5.26 3.94 13.01
C ASN A 28 3.80 4.41 13.02
N LEU A 29 3.36 4.98 14.15
CA LEU A 29 1.99 5.43 14.37
C LEU A 29 1.51 6.47 13.34
N ALA A 30 2.41 7.35 12.90
CA ALA A 30 2.09 8.34 11.90
C ALA A 30 1.73 7.64 10.57
N LEU A 31 2.57 6.72 10.10
CA LEU A 31 2.27 5.93 8.90
C LEU A 31 1.03 5.05 9.08
N VAL A 32 0.75 4.53 10.28
CA VAL A 32 -0.47 3.78 10.56
C VAL A 32 -1.73 4.62 10.32
N GLU A 33 -1.70 5.90 10.70
CA GLU A 33 -2.78 6.86 10.44
C GLU A 33 -2.94 7.15 8.94
N ASP A 34 -1.85 7.40 8.21
CA ASP A 34 -1.91 7.61 6.76
C ASP A 34 -2.51 6.39 6.04
N VAL A 35 -2.11 5.20 6.45
CA VAL A 35 -2.63 3.94 5.89
C VAL A 35 -4.08 3.70 6.31
N ALA A 36 -4.51 4.16 7.48
CA ALA A 36 -5.91 4.11 7.90
C ALA A 36 -6.78 4.98 6.99
N ASN A 37 -6.37 6.24 6.80
CA ASN A 37 -7.06 7.17 5.90
C ASN A 37 -7.08 6.64 4.47
N ALA A 38 -5.98 6.02 4.03
CA ALA A 38 -5.94 5.38 2.72
C ALA A 38 -6.91 4.19 2.58
N ALA A 39 -7.12 3.41 3.64
CA ALA A 39 -8.11 2.35 3.63
C ALA A 39 -9.53 2.89 3.41
N ASP A 40 -9.87 4.00 4.08
CA ASP A 40 -11.18 4.65 3.93
C ASP A 40 -11.36 5.24 2.54
N ASP A 41 -10.34 5.90 1.99
CA ASP A 41 -10.39 6.41 0.63
C ASP A 41 -10.57 5.29 -0.41
N VAL A 42 -9.84 4.18 -0.27
CA VAL A 42 -9.94 3.01 -1.16
C VAL A 42 -11.32 2.37 -1.06
N LYS A 43 -11.89 2.30 0.15
CA LYS A 43 -13.27 1.83 0.36
C LYS A 43 -14.29 2.70 -0.38
N ASN A 44 -14.00 3.99 -0.56
CA ASN A 44 -14.81 4.93 -1.33
C ASN A 44 -14.46 4.97 -2.84
N GLY A 45 -13.59 4.07 -3.31
CA GLY A 45 -13.27 3.91 -4.75
C GLY A 45 -12.09 4.75 -5.23
N HIS A 46 -11.33 5.40 -4.34
CA HIS A 46 -10.09 6.07 -4.72
C HIS A 46 -8.93 5.08 -4.86
N GLY A 47 -7.90 5.44 -5.63
CA GLY A 47 -6.69 4.63 -5.78
C GLY A 47 -5.78 4.70 -4.55
N LEU A 48 -5.17 3.58 -4.19
CA LEU A 48 -4.26 3.41 -3.06
C LEU A 48 -3.05 4.36 -3.13
N ALA A 49 -2.40 4.49 -4.29
CA ALA A 49 -1.26 5.38 -4.45
C ALA A 49 -1.64 6.84 -4.20
N MET A 50 -2.77 7.30 -4.77
CA MET A 50 -3.31 8.64 -4.53
C MET A 50 -3.58 8.87 -3.04
N SER A 51 -4.21 7.90 -2.39
CA SER A 51 -4.58 8.02 -0.98
C SER A 51 -3.37 8.06 -0.05
N LEU A 52 -2.36 7.21 -0.29
CA LEU A 52 -1.10 7.24 0.46
C LEU A 52 -0.32 8.54 0.23
N ALA A 53 -0.43 9.15 -0.95
CA ALA A 53 0.24 10.41 -1.27
C ALA A 53 -0.24 11.59 -0.39
N ARG A 54 -1.49 11.55 0.10
CA ARG A 54 -2.06 12.60 0.96
C ARG A 54 -1.27 12.80 2.26
N GLY A 55 -0.74 11.71 2.82
CA GLY A 55 0.08 11.74 4.03
C GLY A 55 1.46 12.39 3.85
N LYS A 56 1.95 12.52 2.60
CA LYS A 56 3.26 13.11 2.24
C LYS A 56 4.48 12.43 2.91
N ARG A 57 4.31 11.27 3.53
CA ARG A 57 5.40 10.49 4.17
C ARG A 57 5.99 9.40 3.27
N PHE A 58 5.31 9.06 2.17
CA PHE A 58 5.77 8.04 1.24
C PHE A 58 6.71 8.62 0.18
N PRO A 59 7.83 7.95 -0.13
CA PRO A 59 8.70 8.35 -1.23
C PRO A 59 7.96 8.39 -2.57
N ARG A 60 8.25 9.40 -3.40
CA ARG A 60 7.60 9.56 -4.72
C ARG A 60 7.70 8.31 -5.59
N LEU A 61 8.85 7.65 -5.59
CA LEU A 61 9.07 6.41 -6.36
C LEU A 61 8.17 5.27 -5.87
N ALA A 62 8.00 5.12 -4.55
CA ALA A 62 7.10 4.10 -4.00
C ALA A 62 5.65 4.33 -4.48
N LEU A 63 5.18 5.58 -4.42
CA LEU A 63 3.84 5.95 -4.88
C LEU A 63 3.66 5.66 -6.38
N GLN A 64 4.65 5.99 -7.20
CA GLN A 64 4.61 5.71 -8.65
C GLN A 64 4.56 4.21 -8.95
N MET A 65 5.34 3.39 -8.23
CA MET A 65 5.32 1.95 -8.43
C MET A 65 3.97 1.34 -8.04
N ILE A 66 3.38 1.79 -6.93
CA ILE A 66 2.03 1.37 -6.51
C ILE A 66 1.00 1.78 -7.59
N GLN A 67 1.05 3.02 -8.08
CA GLN A 67 0.14 3.53 -9.13
C GLN A 67 0.20 2.67 -10.39
N VAL A 68 1.41 2.33 -10.87
CA VAL A 68 1.59 1.43 -12.02
C VAL A 68 0.98 0.06 -11.74
N GLY A 69 1.12 -0.45 -10.52
CA GLY A 69 0.49 -1.70 -10.10
C GLY A 69 -1.04 -1.65 -10.16
N GLU A 70 -1.64 -0.54 -9.73
CA GLU A 70 -3.10 -0.34 -9.80
C GLU A 70 -3.60 -0.27 -11.24
N GLU A 71 -2.95 0.54 -12.09
CA GLU A 71 -3.36 0.75 -13.48
C GLU A 71 -3.21 -0.51 -14.35
N SER A 72 -2.22 -1.34 -14.05
CA SER A 72 -1.95 -2.59 -14.77
C SER A 72 -2.71 -3.80 -14.21
N GLY A 73 -3.38 -3.66 -13.07
CA GLY A 73 -3.97 -4.78 -12.33
C GLY A 73 -2.94 -5.72 -11.68
N ALA A 74 -1.66 -5.34 -11.64
CA ALA A 74 -0.56 -6.12 -11.08
C ALA A 74 -0.05 -5.55 -9.73
N LEU A 75 -0.99 -5.08 -8.90
CA LEU A 75 -0.70 -4.38 -7.65
C LEU A 75 0.12 -5.24 -6.66
N ASP A 76 -0.17 -6.53 -6.57
CA ASP A 76 0.57 -7.49 -5.74
C ASP A 76 2.06 -7.54 -6.09
N THR A 77 2.36 -7.63 -7.37
CA THR A 77 3.71 -7.71 -7.93
C THR A 77 4.45 -6.39 -7.74
N MET A 78 3.78 -5.25 -7.95
CA MET A 78 4.38 -3.94 -7.73
C MET A 78 4.61 -3.61 -6.26
N LEU A 79 3.76 -4.05 -5.35
CA LEU A 79 4.00 -3.90 -3.92
C LEU A 79 5.22 -4.67 -3.45
N LEU A 80 5.43 -5.90 -3.94
CA LEU A 80 6.62 -6.69 -3.63
C LEU A 80 7.88 -6.06 -4.21
N LYS A 81 7.85 -5.63 -5.47
CA LYS A 81 8.98 -4.93 -6.09
C LYS A 81 9.30 -3.62 -5.35
N THR A 82 8.27 -2.90 -4.90
CA THR A 82 8.46 -1.68 -4.09
C THR A 82 9.14 -2.03 -2.76
N ALA A 83 8.73 -3.12 -2.09
CA ALA A 83 9.40 -3.55 -0.87
C ALA A 83 10.88 -3.87 -1.11
N ASP A 84 11.19 -4.64 -2.15
CA ASP A 84 12.56 -5.00 -2.51
C ASP A 84 13.42 -3.76 -2.79
N THR A 85 12.85 -2.70 -3.39
CA THR A 85 13.57 -1.43 -3.68
C THR A 85 14.00 -0.65 -2.43
N PHE A 86 13.23 -0.72 -1.33
CA PHE A 86 13.44 0.14 -0.15
C PHE A 86 13.99 -0.59 1.09
N GLU A 87 14.11 -1.92 1.05
CA GLU A 87 14.68 -2.73 2.14
C GLU A 87 16.18 -3.05 1.95
N LEU A 88 16.83 -2.39 0.98
CA LEU A 88 18.27 -2.49 0.72
C LEU A 88 19.12 -1.80 1.80
#